data_AF-A0A9E4SWC6-F1
#
_entry.id   AF-A0A9E4SWC6-F1
#
_cell.length_a   1.000
_cell.length_b   1.000
_cell.length_c   1.000
_cell.angle_alpha   90.00
_cell.angle_beta   90.00
_cell.angle_gamma   90.00
#
_symmetry.space_group_name_H-M   'P 1'
#
loop_
_entity.id
_entity.type
_entity.pdbx_description
1 polymer ?
#
loop_
_entity_poly.entity_id
_entity_poly.type
_entity_poly.pdbx_seq_one_letter_code
_entity_poly.pdbx_strand_id
1 'polypeptide(L)'
;TFLRLTIALVIMVLAVLSLFRVPLPFAHKRLAGPVWGFLAALSVTTLSVGGPLVAIYAVNRGWSPAVMRASLAFYFLVFESGALLLYALSGLADREDAGNIAILLPAVLAGFALAMVLVGRMNAPLYRYAVIVVIISGGVILLGREIAGI
;
A
#
# COMPACT_ATOMS: atom_id res chain seq x y z
N THR A 1 10.73 -7.33 -18.13
CA THR A 1 10.36 -5.94 -18.50
C THR A 1 8.89 -5.81 -18.86
N PHE A 2 8.37 -6.55 -19.85
CA PHE A 2 6.97 -6.46 -20.31
C PHE A 2 5.91 -6.67 -19.19
N LEU A 3 6.11 -7.66 -18.32
CA LEU A 3 5.20 -7.96 -17.19
C LEU A 3 5.07 -6.79 -16.21
N ARG A 4 6.20 -6.17 -15.82
CA ARG A 4 6.22 -5.01 -14.91
C ARG A 4 5.50 -3.81 -15.53
N LEU A 5 5.68 -3.59 -16.84
CA LEU A 5 5.06 -2.50 -17.58
C LEU A 5 3.53 -2.65 -17.66
N THR A 6 3.04 -3.86 -17.93
CA THR A 6 1.60 -4.16 -17.92
C THR A 6 0.98 -3.98 -16.54
N ILE A 7 1.66 -4.47 -15.49
CA ILE A 7 1.23 -4.32 -14.10
C ILE A 7 1.16 -2.82 -13.72
N ALA A 8 2.20 -2.05 -14.06
CA ALA A 8 2.24 -0.60 -13.86
C ALA A 8 1.07 0.14 -14.51
N LEU A 9 0.77 -0.18 -15.78
CA LEU A 9 -0.32 0.44 -16.52
C LEU A 9 -1.68 0.15 -15.87
N VAL A 10 -1.95 -1.12 -15.52
CA VAL A 10 -3.21 -1.54 -14.87
C VAL A 10 -3.41 -0.82 -13.54
N ILE A 11 -2.35 -0.73 -12.72
CA ILE A 11 -2.41 -0.10 -11.41
C ILE A 11 -2.59 1.41 -11.54
N MET A 12 -1.90 2.05 -12.48
CA MET A 12 -2.05 3.49 -12.75
C MET A 12 -3.48 3.82 -13.18
N VAL A 13 -4.07 3.01 -14.07
CA VAL A 13 -5.47 3.13 -14.46
C VAL A 13 -6.39 2.95 -13.25
N LEU A 14 -6.17 1.93 -12.41
CA LEU A 14 -6.98 1.72 -11.20
C LEU A 14 -6.82 2.87 -10.17
N ALA A 15 -5.62 3.41 -9.99
CA ALA A 15 -5.35 4.54 -9.11
C ALA A 15 -6.02 5.83 -9.63
N VAL A 16 -6.00 6.06 -10.94
CA VAL A 16 -6.73 7.16 -11.59
C VAL A 16 -8.24 6.98 -11.43
N LEU A 17 -8.76 5.77 -11.66
CA LEU A 17 -10.18 5.45 -11.42
C LEU A 17 -10.59 5.64 -9.94
N SER A 18 -9.65 5.49 -9.00
CA SER A 18 -9.88 5.80 -7.58
C SER A 18 -10.22 7.26 -7.31
N LEU A 19 -9.55 8.16 -8.04
CA LEU A 19 -9.70 9.60 -7.87
C LEU A 19 -11.08 10.07 -8.31
N PHE A 20 -11.67 9.37 -9.29
CA PHE A 20 -12.98 9.70 -9.85
C PHE A 20 -14.17 9.08 -9.11
N ARG A 21 -13.95 8.44 -7.94
CA ARG A 21 -15.02 7.75 -7.16
C ARG A 21 -15.91 6.87 -8.04
N VAL A 22 -15.31 6.13 -8.98
CA VAL A 22 -16.10 5.26 -9.86
C VAL A 22 -16.76 4.19 -9.00
N PRO A 23 -18.11 4.08 -8.99
CA PRO A 23 -18.79 3.04 -8.24
C PRO A 23 -18.45 1.70 -8.88
N LEU A 24 -17.79 0.82 -8.13
CA LEU A 24 -17.42 -0.50 -8.61
C LEU A 24 -18.58 -1.48 -8.34
N PRO A 25 -19.32 -1.92 -9.38
CA PRO A 25 -20.48 -2.79 -9.20
C PRO A 25 -20.13 -4.16 -8.59
N PHE A 26 -18.86 -4.56 -8.62
CA PHE A 26 -18.37 -5.85 -8.11
C PHE A 26 -17.84 -5.82 -6.68
N ALA A 27 -17.69 -4.64 -6.04
CA ALA A 27 -17.10 -4.54 -4.71
C ALA A 27 -17.90 -5.32 -3.63
N HIS A 28 -19.20 -5.52 -3.83
CA HIS A 28 -20.09 -6.14 -2.84
C HIS A 28 -20.09 -7.67 -2.83
N LYS A 29 -19.48 -8.34 -3.80
CA LYS A 29 -19.46 -9.82 -3.87
C LYS A 29 -18.40 -10.40 -2.92
N ARG A 30 -18.71 -11.51 -2.23
CA ARG A 30 -17.79 -12.19 -1.29
C ARG A 30 -16.42 -12.54 -1.89
N LEU A 31 -16.34 -12.82 -3.20
CA LEU A 31 -15.10 -13.13 -3.91
C LEU A 31 -14.27 -11.91 -4.31
N ALA A 32 -14.77 -10.69 -4.11
CA ALA A 32 -14.03 -9.48 -4.44
C ALA A 32 -12.81 -9.29 -3.52
N GLY A 33 -12.93 -9.64 -2.23
CA GLY A 33 -11.87 -9.44 -1.23
C GLY A 33 -10.52 -10.07 -1.62
N PRO A 34 -10.44 -11.38 -1.92
CA PRO A 34 -9.19 -12.03 -2.34
C PRO A 34 -8.59 -11.44 -3.61
N VAL A 35 -9.40 -11.11 -4.61
CA VAL A 35 -8.93 -10.52 -5.88
C VAL A 35 -8.34 -9.13 -5.65
N TRP A 36 -9.03 -8.27 -4.88
CA TRP A 36 -8.54 -6.94 -4.54
C TRP A 36 -7.30 -7.02 -3.64
N GLY A 37 -7.22 -7.99 -2.73
CA GLY A 37 -6.04 -8.25 -1.92
C GLY A 37 -4.83 -8.70 -2.75
N PHE A 38 -5.03 -9.57 -3.75
CA PHE A 38 -4.00 -9.98 -4.70
C PHE A 38 -3.51 -8.80 -5.55
N LEU A 39 -4.43 -8.00 -6.11
CA LEU A 39 -4.07 -6.81 -6.89
C LEU A 39 -3.33 -5.78 -6.02
N ALA A 40 -3.78 -5.57 -4.78
CA ALA A 40 -3.07 -4.73 -3.83
C ALA A 40 -1.65 -5.26 -3.56
N ALA A 41 -1.49 -6.57 -3.36
CA ALA A 41 -0.18 -7.20 -3.10
C ALA A 41 0.75 -6.99 -4.27
N LEU A 42 0.27 -7.35 -5.46
CA LEU A 42 1.00 -7.17 -6.71
C LEU A 42 1.45 -5.72 -6.90
N SER A 43 0.63 -4.76 -6.48
CA SER A 43 0.93 -3.32 -6.58
C SER A 43 1.95 -2.84 -5.57
N VAL A 44 1.85 -3.31 -4.32
CA VAL A 44 2.87 -3.06 -3.29
C VAL A 44 4.21 -3.63 -3.74
N THR A 45 4.26 -4.89 -4.15
CA THR A 45 5.53 -5.55 -4.48
C THR A 45 6.18 -5.00 -5.74
N THR A 46 5.38 -4.62 -6.75
CA THR A 46 5.93 -4.20 -8.05
C THR A 46 6.28 -2.72 -8.09
N LEU A 47 5.54 -1.87 -7.37
CA LEU A 47 5.62 -0.41 -7.50
C LEU A 47 5.71 0.33 -6.17
N SER A 48 5.69 -0.39 -5.03
CA SER A 48 5.56 0.19 -3.69
C SER A 48 4.30 1.05 -3.50
N VAL A 49 3.25 0.84 -4.31
CA VAL A 49 2.00 1.62 -4.27
C VAL A 49 0.79 0.67 -4.22
N GLY A 50 0.39 0.23 -3.03
CA GLY A 50 -0.84 -0.57 -2.82
C GLY A 50 -2.04 0.19 -2.23
N GLY A 51 -1.76 1.33 -1.57
CA GLY A 51 -2.75 2.11 -0.83
C GLY A 51 -3.98 2.54 -1.63
N PRO A 52 -3.85 3.02 -2.89
CA PRO A 52 -5.00 3.47 -3.67
C PRO A 52 -6.03 2.37 -3.96
N LEU A 53 -5.59 1.15 -4.28
CA LEU A 53 -6.50 0.03 -4.58
C LEU A 53 -7.36 -0.36 -3.38
N VAL A 54 -6.73 -0.44 -2.22
CA VAL A 54 -7.41 -0.77 -0.96
C VAL A 54 -8.35 0.38 -0.55
N ALA A 55 -7.95 1.63 -0.80
CA ALA A 55 -8.81 2.80 -0.56
C ALA A 55 -10.07 2.79 -1.42
N ILE A 56 -9.98 2.43 -2.71
CA ILE A 56 -11.16 2.27 -3.58
C ILE A 56 -12.10 1.22 -3.03
N TYR A 57 -11.55 0.06 -2.68
CA TYR A 57 -12.33 -1.06 -2.18
C TYR A 57 -13.04 -0.69 -0.88
N ALA A 58 -12.35 -0.04 0.05
CA ALA A 58 -12.90 0.42 1.32
C ALA A 58 -13.99 1.50 1.14
N VAL A 59 -13.78 2.48 0.25
CA VAL A 59 -14.78 3.53 -0.06
C VAL A 59 -16.03 2.92 -0.69
N ASN A 60 -15.88 1.99 -1.63
CA ASN A 60 -17.01 1.31 -2.28
C ASN A 60 -17.75 0.34 -1.33
N ARG A 61 -17.11 -0.11 -0.25
CA ARG A 61 -17.73 -0.92 0.82
C ARG A 61 -18.35 -0.09 1.94
N GLY A 62 -18.24 1.24 1.87
CA GLY A 62 -18.72 2.13 2.94
C GLY A 62 -17.96 1.97 4.26
N TRP A 63 -16.72 1.49 4.22
CA TRP A 63 -15.94 1.27 5.43
C TRP A 63 -15.56 2.61 6.08
N SER A 64 -15.68 2.67 7.41
CA SER A 64 -15.18 3.82 8.14
C SER A 64 -13.65 3.90 8.02
N PRO A 65 -13.05 5.10 8.14
CA PRO A 65 -11.59 5.24 8.12
C PRO A 65 -10.87 4.35 9.15
N ALA A 66 -11.50 4.09 10.30
CA ALA A 66 -10.97 3.20 11.32
C ALA A 66 -10.91 1.74 10.84
N VAL A 67 -12.00 1.24 10.24
CA VAL A 67 -12.05 -0.12 9.66
C VAL A 67 -11.04 -0.25 8.52
N MET A 68 -10.96 0.75 7.64
CA MET A 68 -9.99 0.78 6.55
C MET A 68 -8.55 0.68 7.06
N ARG A 69 -8.16 1.50 8.04
CA ARG A 69 -6.81 1.46 8.65
C ARG A 69 -6.52 0.12 9.31
N ALA A 70 -7.46 -0.43 10.06
CA ALA A 70 -7.29 -1.71 10.74
C ALA A 70 -7.13 -2.86 9.74
N SER A 71 -7.94 -2.89 8.67
CA SER A 71 -7.82 -3.89 7.61
C SER A 71 -6.49 -3.77 6.84
N LEU A 72 -6.02 -2.55 6.57
CA LEU A 72 -4.72 -2.31 5.96
C LEU A 72 -3.57 -2.79 6.85
N ALA A 73 -3.61 -2.45 8.14
CA ALA A 73 -2.59 -2.89 9.10
C ALA A 73 -2.54 -4.42 9.17
N PHE A 74 -3.70 -5.08 9.25
CA PHE A 74 -3.76 -6.54 9.25
C PHE A 74 -3.26 -7.15 7.94
N TYR A 75 -3.65 -6.58 6.81
CA TYR A 75 -3.20 -7.01 5.49
C TYR A 75 -1.67 -6.94 5.36
N PHE A 76 -1.06 -5.80 5.70
CA PHE A 76 0.40 -5.64 5.66
C PHE A 76 1.06 -6.58 6.65
N LEU A 77 0.52 -6.74 7.86
CA LEU A 77 1.09 -7.67 8.83
C LEU A 77 1.16 -9.09 8.27
N VAL A 78 0.06 -9.61 7.70
CA VAL A 78 0.03 -10.96 7.12
C VAL A 78 0.97 -11.06 5.92
N PHE A 79 0.95 -10.08 5.02
CA PHE A 79 1.78 -10.06 3.82
C PHE A 79 3.28 -10.03 4.16
N GLU A 80 3.71 -9.09 5.01
CA GLU A 80 5.11 -8.92 5.40
C GLU A 80 5.61 -10.09 6.24
N SER A 81 4.77 -10.67 7.10
CA SER A 81 5.12 -11.89 7.85
C SER A 81 5.36 -13.07 6.92
N GLY A 82 4.51 -13.23 5.91
CA GLY A 82 4.67 -14.26 4.88
C GLY A 82 5.92 -14.05 4.04
N ALA A 83 6.20 -12.80 3.65
CA ALA A 83 7.42 -12.44 2.92
C ALA A 83 8.68 -12.76 3.73
N LEU A 84 8.72 -12.36 5.01
CA LEU A 84 9.84 -12.64 5.91
C LEU A 84 10.06 -14.15 6.08
N LEU A 85 8.99 -14.93 6.25
CA LEU A 85 9.07 -16.39 6.34
C LEU A 85 9.66 -16.99 5.06
N LEU A 86 9.19 -16.55 3.89
CA LEU A 86 9.70 -17.04 2.60
C LEU A 86 11.16 -16.65 2.39
N TYR A 87 11.58 -15.45 2.79
CA TYR A 87 12.99 -15.05 2.75
C TYR A 87 13.87 -15.92 3.65
N ALA A 88 13.40 -16.24 4.86
CA ALA A 88 14.10 -17.15 5.76
C ALA A 88 14.21 -18.57 5.17
N LEU A 89 13.11 -19.11 4.63
CA LEU A 89 13.08 -20.46 4.05
C LEU A 89 13.90 -20.60 2.76
N SER A 90 14.04 -19.51 1.99
CA SER A 90 14.83 -19.49 0.76
C SER A 90 16.32 -19.21 1.01
N GLY A 91 16.73 -19.01 2.26
CA GLY A 91 18.12 -18.66 2.61
C GLY A 91 18.51 -17.24 2.20
N LEU A 92 17.53 -16.39 1.87
CA LEU A 92 17.69 -14.98 1.50
C LEU A 92 17.73 -14.05 2.71
N ALA A 93 17.51 -14.56 3.92
CA ALA A 93 17.68 -13.83 5.17
C ALA A 93 18.80 -14.47 6.00
N ASP A 94 19.92 -13.75 6.14
CA ASP A 94 21.08 -14.12 6.95
C ASP A 94 21.04 -13.45 8.36
N ARG A 95 21.94 -13.84 9.25
CA ARG A 95 22.24 -13.20 10.53
C ARG A 95 22.57 -11.72 10.38
N GLU A 96 23.23 -11.32 9.30
CA GLU A 96 23.50 -9.90 9.03
C GLU A 96 22.19 -9.13 8.80
N ASP A 97 21.25 -9.71 8.06
CA ASP A 97 19.91 -9.13 7.86
C ASP A 97 19.14 -9.02 9.17
N ALA A 98 19.24 -10.02 10.05
CA ALA A 98 18.62 -9.97 11.37
C ALA A 98 19.17 -8.82 12.24
N GLY A 99 20.48 -8.56 12.17
CA GLY A 99 21.12 -7.42 12.82
C GLY A 99 20.63 -6.07 12.26
N ASN A 100 20.56 -5.96 10.94
CA ASN A 100 20.03 -4.77 10.26
C ASN A 100 18.56 -4.51 10.61
N ILE A 101 17.73 -5.56 10.63
CA ILE A 101 16.33 -5.47 11.06
C ILE A 101 16.26 -4.96 12.50
N ALA A 102 17.06 -5.50 13.42
CA ALA A 102 17.07 -5.06 14.82
C ALA A 102 17.48 -3.59 14.97
N ILE A 103 18.43 -3.10 14.17
CA ILE A 103 18.87 -1.69 14.17
C ILE A 103 17.79 -0.76 13.61
N LEU A 104 17.08 -1.21 12.56
CA LEU A 104 16.04 -0.40 11.90
C LEU A 104 14.69 -0.46 12.62
N LEU A 105 14.43 -1.50 13.40
CA LEU A 105 13.17 -1.71 14.11
C LEU A 105 12.76 -0.50 15.00
N PRO A 106 13.65 0.11 15.80
CA PRO A 106 13.33 1.32 16.55
C PRO A 106 12.89 2.49 15.67
N ALA A 107 13.52 2.70 14.51
CA ALA A 107 13.15 3.76 13.59
C ALA A 107 11.75 3.54 12.99
N VAL A 108 11.42 2.29 12.65
CA VAL A 108 10.08 1.89 12.20
C VAL A 108 9.04 2.14 13.29
N LEU A 109 9.32 1.72 14.53
CA LEU A 109 8.44 1.94 15.67
C LEU A 109 8.22 3.43 15.96
N ALA A 110 9.28 4.24 15.87
CA ALA A 110 9.20 5.68 16.03
C ALA A 110 8.34 6.33 14.94
N GLY A 111 8.54 5.95 13.67
CA GLY A 111 7.71 6.41 12.55
C GLY A 111 6.24 6.02 12.71
N PHE A 112 5.96 4.80 13.17
CA PHE A 112 4.60 4.34 13.45
C PHE A 112 3.94 5.11 14.60
N ALA A 113 4.66 5.34 15.69
CA ALA A 113 4.18 6.15 16.81
C ALA A 113 3.88 7.59 16.38
N LEU A 114 4.77 8.20 15.59
CA LEU A 114 4.57 9.53 15.02
C LEU A 114 3.33 9.58 14.12
N ALA A 115 3.12 8.57 13.28
CA ALA A 115 1.95 8.46 12.43
C ALA A 115 0.65 8.36 13.24
N MET A 116 0.63 7.55 14.32
CA MET A 116 -0.54 7.45 15.20
C MET A 116 -0.90 8.80 15.84
N VAL A 117 0.09 9.55 16.31
CA VAL A 117 -0.11 10.86 16.92
C VAL A 117 -0.61 11.89 15.90
N LEU A 118 0.01 11.95 14.72
CA LEU A 118 -0.38 12.88 13.65
C LEU A 118 -1.78 12.58 13.14
N VAL A 119 -2.05 11.34 12.74
CA VAL A 119 -3.37 10.94 12.20
C VAL A 119 -4.47 11.10 13.23
N GLY A 120 -4.19 10.80 14.51
CA GLY A 120 -5.14 10.99 15.60
C GLY A 120 -5.57 12.45 15.83
N ARG A 121 -4.76 13.41 15.37
CA ARG A 121 -5.04 14.87 15.48
C ARG A 121 -5.61 15.49 14.20
N MET A 122 -5.79 14.71 13.13
CA MET A 122 -6.25 15.23 11.84
C MET A 122 -7.77 15.14 11.69
N ASN A 123 -8.37 16.23 11.20
CA ASN A 123 -9.77 16.26 10.79
C ASN A 123 -9.93 15.55 9.44
N ALA A 124 -11.11 14.98 9.14
CA ALA A 124 -11.36 14.23 7.90
C ALA A 124 -10.95 14.95 6.59
N PRO A 125 -11.18 16.28 6.42
CA PRO A 125 -10.74 17.00 5.22
C PRO A 125 -9.22 17.11 5.11
N LEU A 126 -8.53 17.37 6.22
CA LEU A 126 -7.07 17.51 6.27
C LEU A 126 -6.38 16.17 6.01
N TYR A 127 -6.89 15.08 6.59
CA TYR A 127 -6.42 13.72 6.30
C TYR A 127 -6.50 13.41 4.81
N ARG A 128 -7.64 13.73 4.19
CA ARG A 128 -7.85 13.48 2.76
C ARG A 128 -6.87 14.29 1.89
N TYR A 129 -6.64 15.56 2.22
CA TYR A 129 -5.71 16.40 1.47
C TYR A 129 -4.27 15.90 1.58
N ALA A 130 -3.82 15.58 2.81
CA ALA A 130 -2.48 15.04 3.04
C ALA A 130 -2.22 13.74 2.27
N VAL A 131 -3.19 12.82 2.27
CA VAL A 131 -3.10 11.57 1.49
C VAL A 131 -2.97 11.84 0.00
N ILE A 132 -3.76 12.77 -0.55
CA ILE A 132 -3.68 13.15 -1.98
C ILE A 132 -2.30 13.73 -2.31
N VAL A 133 -1.78 14.63 -1.48
CA VAL A 133 -0.45 15.22 -1.68
C VAL A 133 0.62 14.13 -1.72
N VAL A 134 0.61 13.20 -0.76
CA VAL A 134 1.58 12.09 -0.69
C VAL A 134 1.49 11.20 -1.94
N ILE A 135 0.28 10.87 -2.40
CA ILE A 135 0.07 10.05 -3.60
C ILE A 135 0.61 10.76 -4.84
N ILE A 136 0.27 12.05 -5.02
CA ILE A 136 0.73 12.82 -6.16
C ILE A 136 2.25 12.96 -6.14
N SER A 137 2.85 13.32 -5.01
CA SER A 137 4.30 13.45 -4.90
C SER A 137 5.01 12.13 -5.17
N GLY A 138 4.50 11.02 -4.61
CA GLY A 138 5.05 9.68 -4.86
C GLY A 138 4.96 9.29 -6.33
N GLY A 139 3.82 9.54 -6.97
CA GLY A 139 3.63 9.29 -8.40
C GLY A 139 4.55 10.12 -9.29
N VAL A 140 4.72 11.41 -8.99
CA VAL A 140 5.63 12.31 -9.73
C VAL A 140 7.09 11.86 -9.57
N ILE A 141 7.52 11.50 -8.35
CA ILE A 141 8.88 11.01 -8.10
C ILE A 141 9.14 9.71 -8.87
N LEU A 142 8.18 8.77 -8.85
CA LEU A 142 8.31 7.49 -9.54
C LEU A 142 8.40 7.68 -11.07
N LEU A 143 7.53 8.52 -11.63
CA LEU A 143 7.56 8.88 -13.06
C LEU A 143 8.88 9.57 -13.43
N GLY A 144 9.37 10.46 -12.56
CA GLY A 144 10.65 11.11 -12.73
C GLY A 144 11.82 10.12 -12.78
N ARG A 145 11.85 9.14 -11.87
CA ARG A 145 12.86 8.07 -11.87
C ARG A 145 12.85 7.26 -13.17
N GLU A 146 11.67 6.82 -13.61
CA GLU A 146 11.56 5.99 -14.82
C GLU A 146 11.92 6.75 -16.10
N ILE A 147 11.56 8.03 -16.22
CA ILE A 147 11.96 8.86 -17.36
C ILE A 147 13.47 9.14 -17.34
N ALA A 148 14.06 9.29 -16.16
CA ALA A 148 15.51 9.48 -16.01
C ALA A 148 16.32 8.18 -16.20
N GLY A 149 15.67 7.01 -16.26
CA GLY A 149 16.33 5.71 -16.40
C GLY A 149 17.11 5.28 -15.16
N ILE A 150 16.72 5.74 -13.96
CA ILE A 150 17.40 5.48 -12.67
C ILE A 150 16.50 4.67 -11.72
#